data_AF-A0A9P6A6M2-F1
#
_entry.id   AF-A0A9P6A6M2-F1
#
_cell.length_a   1.000
_cell.length_b   1.000
_cell.length_c   1.000
_cell.angle_alpha   90.00
_cell.angle_beta   90.00
_cell.angle_gamma   90.00
#
_symmetry.space_group_name_H-M   'P 1'
#
loop_
_entity.id
_entity.type
_entity.pdbx_description
1 polymer ?
#
loop_
_entity_poly.entity_id
_entity_poly.type
_entity_poly.pdbx_seq_one_letter_code
_entity_poly.pdbx_strand_id
1 'polypeptide(L)' 'EPLICYKCHIISDSHYASNCTTAQHDICRHCRQEHRVALCPHPLHKWCSNCKKPGHGAGDRSC' A
#
# COMPACT_ATOMS: atom_id res chain seq x y z
N GLU A 1 16.54 4.18 7.76
CA GLU A 1 15.52 3.23 7.30
C GLU A 1 14.41 4.02 6.61
N PRO A 2 13.91 3.61 5.43
CA PRO A 2 12.82 4.35 4.79
C PRO A 2 11.53 4.20 5.61
N LEU A 3 10.94 5.32 6.02
CA LEU A 3 9.67 5.34 6.73
C LEU A 3 8.52 4.94 5.77
N ILE A 4 7.83 3.86 6.12
CA ILE A 4 6.55 3.52 5.49
C ILE A 4 5.44 4.20 6.29
N CYS A 5 4.70 5.07 5.64
CA CYS A 5 3.48 5.61 6.24
C CYS A 5 2.43 4.50 6.31
N TYR A 6 2.07 4.04 7.51
CA TYR A 6 1.08 2.97 7.70
C TYR A 6 -0.36 3.34 7.27
N LYS A 7 -0.64 4.62 7.00
CA LYS A 7 -1.95 5.05 6.50
C LYS A 7 -2.09 4.85 4.99
N CYS A 8 -1.10 5.30 4.22
CA CYS A 8 -1.12 5.21 2.75
C CYS A 8 -0.23 4.08 2.19
N HIS A 9 0.54 3.41 3.05
CA HIS A 9 1.55 2.41 2.72
C HIS A 9 2.52 2.85 1.61
N ILE A 10 2.81 4.16 1.54
CA ILE A 10 3.80 4.72 0.62
C ILE A 10 5.13 4.77 1.35
N ILE A 11 6.17 4.27 0.68
CA ILE A 11 7.56 4.45 1.10
C ILE A 11 7.94 5.87 0.67
N SER A 12 7.98 6.80 1.62
CA SER A 12 8.41 8.17 1.38
C SER A 12 8.99 8.71 2.68
N ASP A 13 10.13 9.38 2.58
CA ASP A 13 10.83 9.96 3.73
C ASP A 13 10.03 11.12 4.40
N SER A 14 8.93 11.55 3.80
CA SER A 14 8.36 12.87 4.05
C SER A 14 7.18 12.92 5.02
N HIS A 15 6.61 11.79 5.49
CA HIS A 15 5.50 11.86 6.47
C HIS A 15 5.23 10.59 7.28
N TYR A 16 4.72 10.80 8.50
CA TYR A 16 4.13 9.77 9.37
C TYR A 16 2.63 9.60 9.09
N ALA A 17 2.04 8.48 9.53
CA ALA A 17 0.61 8.20 9.42
C ALA A 17 -0.27 9.34 9.97
N SER A 18 0.13 9.95 11.09
CA SER A 18 -0.59 11.07 11.71
C SER A 18 -0.62 12.35 10.86
N ASN A 19 0.36 12.55 9.97
CA ASN A 19 0.47 13.71 9.08
C ASN A 19 0.21 13.34 7.61
N CYS A 20 -0.40 12.18 7.35
CA CYS A 20 -0.67 11.74 5.99
C CYS A 20 -1.89 12.48 5.42
N THR A 21 -1.62 13.42 4.51
CA THR A 21 -2.64 14.12 3.72
C THR A 21 -3.01 13.38 2.43
N THR A 22 -2.17 12.43 2.02
CA THR A 22 -2.34 11.68 0.76
C THR A 22 -3.48 10.67 0.81
N ALA A 23 -3.77 10.11 1.97
CA ALA A 23 -4.84 9.14 2.16
C ALA A 23 -5.77 9.60 3.29
N GLN A 24 -7.04 9.81 2.96
CA GLN A 24 -8.07 10.10 3.97
C GLN A 24 -8.38 8.83 4.80
N HIS A 25 -8.38 7.66 4.15
CA HIS A 25 -8.64 6.36 4.77
C HIS A 25 -7.39 5.47 4.84
N ASP A 26 -7.44 4.42 5.66
CA ASP A 26 -6.45 3.34 5.67
C ASP A 26 -6.43 2.66 4.29
N ILE A 27 -5.26 2.62 3.66
CA ILE A 27 -5.05 1.94 2.38
C ILE A 27 -4.58 0.53 2.64
N CYS A 28 -5.26 -0.47 2.09
CA CYS A 28 -4.83 -1.86 2.27
C CYS A 28 -3.48 -2.10 1.57
N ARG A 29 -2.48 -2.62 2.31
CA ARG A 29 -1.17 -3.01 1.75
C ARG A 29 -1.25 -4.10 0.67
N HIS A 30 -2.30 -4.92 0.66
CA HIS A 30 -2.44 -6.05 -0.26
C HIS A 30 -3.01 -5.66 -1.61
N CYS A 31 -4.01 -4.77 -1.64
CA CYS A 31 -4.76 -4.43 -2.86
C CYS A 31 -4.89 -2.93 -3.12
N ARG A 32 -4.32 -2.08 -2.25
CA ARG A 32 -4.33 -0.61 -2.35
C ARG A 32 -5.72 0.05 -2.39
N GLN A 33 -6.75 -0.65 -1.94
CA GLN A 33 -8.11 -0.12 -1.79
C GLN A 33 -8.30 0.53 -0.40
N GLU A 34 -9.33 1.35 -0.25
CA GLU A 34 -9.67 2.07 0.99
C GLU A 34 -10.36 1.16 2.00
N HIS A 35 -9.56 0.37 2.72
CA HIS A 35 -10.00 -0.45 3.84
C HIS A 35 -8.78 -0.91 4.65
N ARG A 36 -9.01 -1.26 5.92
CA ARG A 36 -7.97 -1.86 6.75
C ARG A 36 -7.50 -3.18 6.14
N VAL A 37 -6.21 -3.45 6.29
CA VAL A 37 -5.56 -4.72 5.89
C VAL A 37 -6.30 -5.93 6.47
N ALA A 38 -6.78 -5.83 7.72
CA ALA A 38 -7.54 -6.88 8.39
C ALA A 38 -8.91 -7.18 7.75
N LEU A 39 -9.47 -6.23 6.99
CA LEU A 39 -10.74 -6.35 6.29
C LEU A 39 -10.56 -6.68 4.81
N CYS A 40 -9.35 -7.08 4.40
CA CYS A 40 -9.07 -7.33 3.00
C CYS A 40 -9.74 -8.62 2.52
N PRO A 41 -10.63 -8.58 1.50
CA PRO A 41 -11.23 -9.79 0.94
C PRO A 41 -10.21 -10.65 0.18
N HIS A 42 -9.09 -10.06 -0.25
CA HIS A 42 -8.04 -10.72 -1.00
C HIS A 42 -6.65 -10.52 -0.35
N PRO A 43 -6.40 -11.03 0.87
CA PRO A 43 -5.14 -10.80 1.59
C PRO A 43 -3.94 -11.47 0.91
N LEU A 44 -4.20 -12.44 0.04
CA LEU A 44 -3.17 -13.12 -0.77
C LEU A 44 -2.89 -12.40 -2.10
N HIS A 45 -3.74 -11.46 -2.52
CA HIS A 45 -3.45 -10.68 -3.71
C HIS A 45 -2.24 -9.81 -3.42
N LYS A 46 -1.24 -9.94 -4.27
CA LYS A 46 -0.10 -9.03 -4.31
C LYS A 46 -0.48 -7.87 -5.24
N TRP A 47 -0.16 -6.65 -4.82
CA TRP A 47 -0.30 -5.45 -5.63
C TRP A 47 1.08 -4.96 -6.08
N CYS A 48 1.27 -4.70 -7.37
CA CYS A 48 2.51 -4.11 -7.86
C CYS A 48 2.39 -2.59 -7.70
N SER A 49 3.18 -2.03 -6.77
CA SER A 49 3.27 -0.58 -6.60
C SER A 49 3.81 0.14 -7.84
N ASN A 50 4.56 -0.56 -8.71
CA ASN A 50 5.11 0.00 -9.95
C ASN A 50 4.02 0.17 -11.03
N CYS A 51 3.31 -0.91 -11.38
CA CYS A 51 2.31 -0.87 -12.47
C CYS A 51 0.87 -0.63 -11.99
N LYS A 52 0.64 -0.53 -10.67
CA LYS A 52 -0.67 -0.35 -10.05
C LYS A 52 -1.70 -1.41 -10.48
N LYS A 53 -1.27 -2.68 -10.60
CA LYS A 53 -2.13 -3.82 -10.92
C LYS A 53 -2.11 -4.89 -9.82
N PRO A 54 -3.23 -5.59 -9.61
CA PRO A 54 -3.27 -6.77 -8.76
C PRO A 54 -2.65 -7.98 -9.48
N GLY A 55 -2.23 -8.99 -8.70
CA GLY A 55 -1.77 -10.29 -9.18
C GLY A 55 -0.29 -10.57 -8.93
N HIS A 56 0.54 -9.54 -8.74
CA HIS A 56 1.96 -9.68 -8.45
C HIS A 56 2.45 -8.54 -7.55
N GLY A 57 3.63 -8.70 -6.94
CA GLY A 57 4.22 -7.68 -6.05
C GLY A 57 5.14 -6.73 -6.80
N ALA A 58 5.54 -5.61 -6.19
CA ALA A 58 6.46 -4.64 -6.79
C ALA A 58 7.87 -5.22 -7.13
N GLY A 59 8.22 -6.39 -6.58
CA GLY A 59 9.46 -7.10 -6.89
C GLY A 59 9.35 -8.16 -7.99
N ASP A 60 8.19 -8.28 -8.64
CA ASP A 60 8.04 -9.20 -9.78
C ASP A 60 8.77 -8.64 -11.00
N ARG A 61 9.64 -9.46 -11.62
CA ARG A 61 10.46 -9.06 -12.78
C ARG A 61 9.66 -9.06 -14.09
N SER A 62 8.42 -9.55 -14.05
CA SER A 62 7.46 -9.46 -15.16
C SER A 62 6.49 -8.28 -14.98
N CYS A 63 6.66 -7.47 -13.93
CA CYS A 63 6.22 -6.07 -13.87
C CYS A 63 7.21 -5.25 -14.73
#